data_AF-A0A354SE41-F1
#
_entry.id   AF-A0A354SE41-F1
#
_cell.length_a   1.000
_cell.length_b   1.000
_cell.length_c   1.000
_cell.angle_alpha   90.00
_cell.angle_beta   90.00
_cell.angle_gamma   90.00
#
_symmetry.space_group_name_H-M   'P 1'
#
loop_
_entity.id
_entity.type
_entity.pdbx_description
1 polymer ?
#
loop_
_entity_poly.entity_id
_entity_poly.type
_entity_poly.pdbx_seq_one_letter_code
_entity_poly.pdbx_strand_id
1 'polypeptide(L)'
;MTDTDGTLERSSGSQARPNKKNIFARLALFIRQVVAELRKVIWPTRKELIAYTAVVLVFVLIMAGFIAGLDFIFTKGVLFVFG
;
A
#
# COMPACT_ATOMS: atom_id res chain seq x y z
N MET A 1 32.66 66.19 6.66
CA MET A 1 33.33 65.36 7.67
C MET A 1 32.31 65.11 8.76
N THR A 2 32.28 63.87 9.29
CA THR A 2 31.37 63.32 10.32
C THR A 2 29.98 62.92 9.77
N ASP A 3 29.49 61.68 9.85
CA ASP A 3 29.98 60.45 10.46
C ASP A 3 29.47 59.23 9.68
N THR A 4 30.32 58.21 9.67
CA THR A 4 29.99 56.83 9.36
C THR A 4 29.41 56.21 10.63
N ASP A 5 28.16 55.76 10.63
CA ASP A 5 27.75 54.69 11.54
C ASP A 5 26.47 53.96 11.11
N GLY A 6 26.58 52.64 11.08
CA GLY A 6 25.50 51.72 11.42
C GLY A 6 24.33 51.56 10.45
N THR A 7 24.48 50.68 9.46
CA THR A 7 23.47 49.64 9.19
C THR A 7 24.13 48.41 8.57
N LEU A 8 24.48 47.48 9.44
CA LEU A 8 24.72 46.08 9.09
C LEU A 8 23.38 45.43 8.70
N GLU A 9 22.86 45.72 7.51
CA GLU A 9 21.74 44.95 6.94
C GLU A 9 22.30 43.66 6.32
N ARG A 10 22.48 42.68 7.19
CA ARG A 10 22.79 41.29 6.86
C ARG A 10 21.51 40.63 6.35
N SER A 11 21.05 40.96 5.15
CA SER A 11 20.07 40.15 4.44
C SER A 11 20.79 39.29 3.41
N SER A 12 21.05 38.06 3.82
CA SER A 12 21.50 36.96 2.99
C SER A 12 20.53 36.72 1.85
N GLY A 13 20.71 37.45 0.75
CA GLY A 13 20.18 37.11 -0.57
C GLY A 13 20.91 35.87 -1.09
N SER A 14 20.59 34.70 -0.53
CA SER A 14 21.00 33.43 -1.11
C SER A 14 20.30 33.30 -2.45
N GLN A 15 21.04 33.61 -3.51
CA GLN A 15 20.59 33.58 -4.88
C GLN A 15 19.90 32.25 -5.19
N ALA A 16 18.67 32.36 -5.68
CA ALA A 16 17.89 31.27 -6.24
C ALA A 16 18.72 30.52 -7.29
N ARG A 17 19.12 29.29 -6.97
CA ARG A 17 19.84 28.43 -7.92
C ARG A 17 18.91 27.95 -9.03
N PRO A 18 19.38 27.92 -10.29
CA PRO A 18 18.56 27.67 -11.45
C PRO A 18 18.08 26.22 -11.51
N ASN A 19 16.75 26.06 -11.48
CA ASN A 19 15.95 25.32 -12.45
C ASN A 19 16.66 24.18 -13.23
N LYS A 20 16.89 23.04 -12.57
CA LYS A 20 16.98 21.69 -13.19
C LYS A 20 16.39 20.60 -12.27
N LYS A 21 15.26 20.87 -11.62
CA LYS A 21 14.55 19.89 -10.79
C LYS A 21 13.07 19.73 -11.11
N ASN A 22 12.60 20.24 -12.24
CA ASN A 22 11.17 20.21 -12.56
C ASN A 22 10.61 18.79 -12.74
N ILE A 23 11.40 17.80 -13.21
CA ILE A 23 10.90 16.42 -13.36
C ILE A 23 10.75 15.71 -12.01
N PHE A 24 11.76 15.79 -11.14
CA PHE A 24 11.67 15.21 -9.79
C PHE A 24 10.62 15.92 -8.94
N ALA A 25 10.48 17.24 -9.07
CA ALA A 25 9.42 17.99 -8.40
C ALA A 25 8.02 17.61 -8.91
N ARG A 26 7.85 17.40 -10.23
CA ARG A 26 6.61 16.89 -10.82
C ARG A 26 6.28 15.48 -10.33
N LEU A 27 7.26 14.58 -10.28
CA LEU A 27 7.07 13.22 -9.76
C LEU A 27 6.70 13.23 -8.27
N ALA A 28 7.37 14.06 -7.46
CA ALA A 28 7.04 14.21 -6.05
C ALA A 28 5.61 14.77 -5.84
N LEU A 29 5.19 15.74 -6.66
CA LEU A 29 3.81 16.25 -6.67
C LEU A 29 2.81 15.16 -7.07
N PHE A 30 3.12 14.36 -8.09
CA PHE A 30 2.29 13.24 -8.53
C PHE A 30 2.11 12.18 -7.44
N ILE A 31 3.20 11.73 -6.80
CA ILE A 31 3.11 10.77 -5.68
C ILE A 31 2.29 11.36 -4.53
N ARG A 32 2.48 12.65 -4.22
CA ARG A 32 1.71 13.33 -3.18
C ARG A 32 0.21 13.38 -3.52
N GLN A 33 -0.14 13.57 -4.79
CA GLN A 33 -1.54 13.50 -5.27
C GLN A 33 -2.09 12.07 -5.17
N VAL A 34 -1.35 11.06 -5.61
CA VAL A 34 -1.76 9.64 -5.52
C VAL A 34 -2.01 9.24 -4.07
N VAL A 35 -1.12 9.60 -3.15
CA VAL A 35 -1.32 9.33 -1.70
C VAL A 35 -2.55 10.05 -1.16
N ALA A 36 -2.80 11.29 -1.58
CA ALA A 36 -3.99 12.03 -1.18
C ALA A 36 -5.29 11.36 -1.67
N GLU A 37 -5.29 10.80 -2.89
CA GLU A 37 -6.43 10.08 -3.45
C GLU A 37 -6.60 8.68 -2.82
N LEU A 38 -5.51 7.96 -2.59
CA LEU A 38 -5.51 6.67 -1.87
C LEU A 38 -6.00 6.79 -0.43
N ARG A 39 -5.91 7.99 0.17
CA ARG A 39 -6.46 8.26 1.50
C ARG A 39 -7.98 8.47 1.49
N LYS A 40 -8.57 8.73 0.31
CA LYS A 40 -10.04 8.75 0.10
C LYS A 40 -10.61 7.35 -0.09
N VAL A 41 -9.78 6.38 -0.47
CA VAL A 41 -10.18 4.98 -0.42
C VAL A 41 -10.44 4.67 1.06
N ILE A 42 -11.68 4.33 1.37
CA ILE A 42 -12.08 3.95 2.71
C ILE A 42 -11.31 2.68 3.03
N TRP A 43 -10.22 2.82 3.79
CA TRP A 43 -9.45 1.67 4.24
C TRP A 43 -10.32 0.94 5.26
N PRO A 44 -10.72 -0.29 4.95
CA PRO A 44 -11.67 -1.03 5.76
C PRO A 44 -11.16 -1.14 7.19
N THR A 45 -12.07 -1.08 8.15
CA THR A 45 -11.68 -1.19 9.56
C THR A 45 -11.10 -2.58 9.81
N ARG A 46 -10.20 -2.73 10.81
CA ARG A 46 -9.60 -4.03 11.14
C ARG A 46 -10.64 -5.14 11.34
N LYS A 47 -11.84 -4.78 11.81
CA LYS A 47 -12.97 -5.69 12.01
C LYS A 47 -13.52 -6.24 10.69
N GLU A 48 -13.70 -5.38 9.68
CA GLU A 48 -14.14 -5.78 8.34
C GLU A 48 -13.12 -6.68 7.67
N LEU A 49 -11.83 -6.32 7.79
CA LEU A 49 -10.76 -7.13 7.21
C LEU A 49 -10.71 -8.54 7.80
N ILE A 50 -10.86 -8.66 9.12
CA ILE A 50 -10.95 -9.96 9.81
C ILE A 50 -12.21 -10.72 9.40
N ALA A 51 -13.35 -10.05 9.26
CA ALA A 51 -14.58 -10.71 8.82
C ALA A 51 -14.43 -11.30 7.42
N TYR A 52 -13.85 -10.55 6.46
CA TYR A 52 -13.63 -11.04 5.11
C TYR A 52 -12.64 -12.20 5.07
N THR A 53 -11.53 -12.13 5.79
CA THR A 53 -10.56 -13.24 5.82
C THR A 53 -11.13 -14.46 6.55
N ALA A 54 -11.94 -14.28 7.60
CA ALA A 54 -12.60 -15.38 8.30
C ALA A 54 -13.57 -16.13 7.39
N VAL A 55 -14.41 -15.42 6.61
CA VAL A 55 -15.32 -16.04 5.64
C VAL A 55 -14.55 -16.87 4.63
N VAL A 56 -13.46 -16.32 4.08
CA VAL A 56 -12.60 -17.03 3.11
C VAL A 56 -11.96 -18.27 3.76
N LEU A 57 -11.45 -18.18 4.99
CA LEU A 57 -10.87 -19.32 5.70
C LEU A 57 -11.89 -20.44 5.92
N VAL A 58 -13.10 -20.10 6.37
CA VAL A 58 -14.18 -21.09 6.55
C VAL A 58 -14.52 -21.76 5.22
N PHE A 59 -14.65 -20.98 4.14
CA PHE A 59 -14.92 -21.51 2.81
C PHE A 59 -13.82 -22.47 2.32
N VAL A 60 -12.55 -22.09 2.48
CA VAL A 60 -11.40 -22.93 2.11
C VAL A 60 -11.39 -24.23 2.92
N LEU A 61 -11.68 -24.19 4.22
CA LEU A 61 -11.75 -25.40 5.05
C LEU A 61 -12.86 -26.35 4.61
N ILE A 62 -14.04 -25.83 4.25
CA ILE A 62 -15.14 -26.65 3.74
C ILE A 62 -14.75 -27.31 2.41
N MET A 63 -14.19 -26.53 1.47
CA MET A 63 -13.74 -27.07 0.18
C MET A 63 -12.64 -28.11 0.36
N ALA A 64 -11.66 -27.85 1.21
CA ALA A 64 -10.59 -28.79 1.52
C ALA A 64 -11.14 -30.09 2.14
N GLY A 65 -12.09 -29.99 3.07
CA GLY A 65 -12.75 -31.15 3.67
C GLY A 65 -13.57 -31.94 2.65
N PHE A 66 -14.30 -31.26 1.76
CA PHE A 66 -15.06 -31.89 0.69
C PHE A 66 -14.16 -32.64 -0.30
N ILE A 67 -13.10 -31.99 -0.77
CA ILE A 67 -12.11 -32.59 -1.68
C ILE A 67 -11.46 -33.79 -1.00
N ALA A 68 -10.96 -33.64 0.22
CA ALA A 68 -10.34 -34.74 0.96
C ALA A 68 -11.30 -35.91 1.20
N GLY A 69 -12.59 -35.63 1.46
CA GLY A 69 -13.63 -36.65 1.58
C GLY A 69 -13.86 -37.40 0.26
N LEU A 70 -13.96 -36.67 -0.85
CA LEU A 70 -14.05 -37.27 -2.17
C LEU A 70 -12.81 -38.11 -2.49
N ASP A 71 -11.61 -37.58 -2.30
CA ASP A 71 -10.35 -38.30 -2.53
C ASP A 71 -10.29 -39.61 -1.74
N PHE A 72 -10.78 -39.60 -0.49
CA PHE A 72 -10.88 -40.81 0.33
C PHE A 72 -11.85 -41.84 -0.27
N ILE A 73 -13.02 -41.39 -0.71
CA ILE A 73 -14.02 -42.26 -1.36
C ILE A 73 -13.47 -42.83 -2.66
N PHE A 74 -12.88 -42.00 -3.51
CA PHE A 74 -12.26 -42.43 -4.76
C PHE A 74 -11.12 -43.42 -4.52
N THR A 75 -10.25 -43.16 -3.54
CA THR A 75 -9.16 -44.08 -3.18
C THR A 75 -9.70 -45.44 -2.79
N LYS A 76 -10.73 -45.49 -1.93
CA LYS A 76 -11.37 -46.76 -1.53
C LYS A 76 -12.11 -47.42 -2.69
N GLY A 77 -12.80 -46.66 -3.52
CA GLY A 77 -13.54 -47.18 -4.68
C GLY A 77 -12.62 -47.77 -5.74
N VAL A 78 -11.53 -47.09 -6.06
CA VAL A 78 -10.51 -47.58 -7.01
C VAL A 78 -9.83 -48.84 -6.45
N LEU A 79 -9.47 -48.87 -5.16
CA LEU A 79 -8.92 -50.07 -4.53
C LEU A 79 -9.90 -51.26 -4.54
N PHE A 80 -11.20 -51.01 -4.45
CA PHE A 80 -12.21 -52.08 -4.53
C PHE A 80 -12.43 -52.61 -5.95
N VAL A 81 -12.28 -51.74 -6.97
CA VAL A 81 -12.48 -52.10 -8.37
C VAL A 81 -11.24 -52.76 -8.99
N PHE A 82 -10.04 -52.30 -8.61
CA PHE A 82 -8.77 -52.75 -9.20
C PHE A 82 -7.90 -53.61 -8.27
N GLY A 83 -8.28 -53.73 -6.99
CA GLY A 83 -7.69 -54.70 -6.04
C GLY A 83 -8.46 -56.00 -6.07
#